data_AF-A0A177NJ02-F1
#
_entry.id   AF-A0A177NJ02-F1
#
_cell.length_a   1.000
_cell.length_b   1.000
_cell.length_c   1.000
_cell.angle_alpha   90.00
_cell.angle_beta   90.00
_cell.angle_gamma   90.00
#
_symmetry.space_group_name_H-M   'P 1'
#
loop_
_entity.id
_entity.type
_entity.pdbx_description
1 polymer ?
#
loop_
_entity_poly.entity_id
_entity_poly.type
_entity_poly.pdbx_seq_one_letter_code
_entity_poly.pdbx_strand_id
1 'polypeptide(L)'
;MREVIQCLIDWLDSELSDEKGHRILRALAQESLKKAEFEESKRRFTADEIVATVGESIGNTEPKKWIDWPGSLKKYWETREPQVIDFARKRGLTHYPKPERKSTKGGPGRYTTFYIQAVKIPEITDDDQADDDLKTGNKSTDAQAIYQMTEPGEVKPSWMARRLFRRGQIELRQWHVWVVWGWLLTIGGLAVLLAYASWLSLSVPRPLMTQDLTLLLSIFAIPYVVWAFIIKPWVLLFDDRIILADELFTNIREKSAQFELLRDGDLRVIRLVRYSAACPICGATIYLEKGEPDYRRRLVGRCYESPREHVYSFDRITRCGKLLIDR
;
A
#
# COMPACT_ATOMS: atom_id res chain seq x y z
N MET A 1 27.78 17.18 -4.07
CA MET A 1 27.25 15.80 -3.93
C MET A 1 26.48 15.58 -2.64
N ARG A 2 27.06 15.85 -1.46
CA ARG A 2 26.37 15.64 -0.17
C ARG A 2 25.02 16.36 -0.08
N GLU A 3 24.97 17.64 -0.45
CA GLU A 3 23.74 18.45 -0.48
C GLU A 3 22.69 17.91 -1.44
N VAL A 4 23.11 17.42 -2.62
CA VAL A 4 22.22 16.82 -3.63
C VAL A 4 21.61 15.51 -3.12
N ILE A 5 22.39 14.68 -2.42
CA ILE A 5 21.89 13.45 -1.81
C ILE A 5 20.98 13.76 -0.61
N GLN A 6 21.32 14.76 0.20
CA GLN A 6 20.47 15.22 1.31
C GLN A 6 19.13 15.75 0.79
N CYS A 7 19.14 16.48 -0.32
CA CYS A 7 17.93 16.92 -1.00
C CYS A 7 17.02 15.76 -1.40
N LEU A 8 17.59 14.64 -1.89
CA LEU A 8 16.81 13.44 -2.20
C LEU A 8 16.18 12.85 -0.94
N ILE A 9 16.94 12.73 0.14
CA ILE A 9 16.46 12.14 1.40
C ILE A 9 15.33 12.99 1.97
N ASP A 10 15.50 14.30 1.99
CA ASP A 10 14.49 15.20 2.54
C ASP A 10 13.22 15.22 1.67
N TRP A 11 13.36 15.10 0.34
CA TRP A 11 12.19 14.93 -0.53
C TRP A 11 11.47 13.59 -0.25
N LEU A 12 12.21 12.49 -0.13
CA LEU A 12 11.65 11.18 0.27
C LEU A 12 11.00 11.23 1.67
N ASP A 13 11.52 12.04 2.58
CA ASP A 13 10.92 12.23 3.91
C ASP A 13 9.64 13.08 3.86
N SER A 14 9.58 14.05 2.94
CA SER A 14 8.36 14.84 2.71
C SER A 14 7.25 14.04 2.02
N GLU A 15 7.62 13.11 1.15
CA GLU A 15 6.68 12.33 0.33
C GLU A 15 6.70 10.85 0.75
N LEU A 16 6.07 10.58 1.89
CA LEU A 16 5.99 9.24 2.46
C LEU A 16 5.30 8.27 1.50
N SER A 17 6.05 7.26 1.05
CA SER A 17 5.54 6.18 0.20
C SER A 17 6.05 4.84 0.72
N ASP A 18 5.15 3.88 0.84
CA ASP A 18 5.51 2.50 1.20
C ASP A 18 5.84 1.64 -0.04
N GLU A 19 5.92 2.25 -1.23
CA GLU A 19 6.26 1.55 -2.46
C GLU A 19 7.70 1.00 -2.42
N LYS A 20 7.90 -0.18 -3.01
CA LYS A 20 9.21 -0.84 -3.09
C LYS A 20 10.29 0.08 -3.70
N GLY A 21 9.94 0.85 -4.73
CA GLY A 21 10.83 1.85 -5.34
C GLY A 21 11.30 2.93 -4.35
N HIS A 22 10.40 3.45 -3.50
CA HIS A 22 10.74 4.43 -2.46
C HIS A 22 11.76 3.87 -1.48
N ARG A 23 11.54 2.64 -1.00
CA ARG A 23 12.41 1.98 -0.01
C ARG A 23 13.82 1.72 -0.57
N ILE A 24 13.89 1.24 -1.81
CA ILE A 24 15.16 1.02 -2.51
C ILE A 24 15.89 2.35 -2.71
N LEU A 25 15.19 3.40 -3.17
CA LEU A 25 15.78 4.71 -3.41
C LEU A 25 16.28 5.35 -2.11
N ARG A 26 15.53 5.23 -1.02
CA ARG A 26 15.90 5.71 0.32
C ARG A 26 17.14 4.99 0.84
N ALA A 27 17.20 3.67 0.75
CA ALA A 27 18.39 2.90 1.15
C ALA A 27 19.62 3.27 0.32
N LEU A 28 19.46 3.41 -1.00
CA LEU A 28 20.52 3.86 -1.89
C LEU A 28 21.02 5.27 -1.54
N ALA A 29 20.10 6.20 -1.21
CA ALA A 29 20.43 7.57 -0.82
C ALA A 29 21.17 7.61 0.52
N GLN A 30 20.74 6.83 1.52
CA GLN A 30 21.38 6.73 2.82
C GLN A 30 22.81 6.16 2.72
N GLU A 31 23.01 5.09 1.96
CA GLU A 31 24.34 4.53 1.70
C GLU A 31 25.23 5.51 0.92
N SER A 32 24.65 6.20 -0.07
CA SER A 32 25.36 7.25 -0.82
C SER A 32 25.76 8.43 0.07
N LEU A 33 24.96 8.77 1.08
CA LEU A 33 25.27 9.84 2.03
C LEU A 33 26.44 9.46 2.95
N LYS A 34 26.48 8.21 3.45
CA LYS A 34 27.60 7.71 4.27
C LYS A 34 28.93 7.77 3.52
N LYS A 35 28.90 7.57 2.21
CA LYS A 35 30.09 7.63 1.34
C LYS A 35 30.17 8.93 0.53
N ALA A 36 29.51 10.03 0.96
CA ALA A 36 29.40 11.25 0.15
C ALA A 36 30.74 11.94 -0.14
N GLU A 37 31.76 11.71 0.68
CA GLU A 37 33.12 12.27 0.53
C GLU A 37 34.01 11.45 -0.40
N PHE A 38 33.58 10.25 -0.81
CA PHE A 38 34.34 9.39 -1.71
C PHE A 38 34.06 9.73 -3.19
N GLU A 39 35.05 9.45 -4.04
CA GLU A 39 34.90 9.54 -5.49
C GLU A 39 33.69 8.74 -6.00
N GLU A 40 33.10 9.20 -7.11
CA GLU A 40 31.94 8.58 -7.75
C GLU A 40 32.14 7.10 -8.11
N SER A 41 33.38 6.70 -8.42
CA SER A 41 33.76 5.31 -8.68
C SER A 41 33.55 4.38 -7.47
N LYS A 42 33.71 4.92 -6.25
CA LYS A 42 33.59 4.21 -4.96
C LYS A 42 32.20 4.34 -4.32
N ARG A 43 31.31 5.19 -4.88
CA ARG A 43 29.91 5.36 -4.47
C ARG A 43 28.96 4.47 -5.28
N ARG A 44 29.40 3.23 -5.50
CA ARG A 44 28.67 2.19 -6.24
C ARG A 44 28.36 1.06 -5.29
N PHE A 45 27.09 0.68 -5.24
CA PHE A 45 26.58 -0.30 -4.29
C PHE A 45 26.05 -1.52 -5.01
N THR A 46 26.29 -2.70 -4.44
CA THR A 46 25.72 -3.96 -4.94
C THR A 46 24.28 -4.13 -4.42
N ALA A 47 23.54 -5.07 -5.00
CA ALA A 47 22.19 -5.36 -4.53
C ALA A 47 22.17 -5.82 -3.07
N ASP A 48 23.17 -6.61 -2.66
CA ASP A 48 23.29 -7.15 -1.31
C ASP A 48 23.50 -6.03 -0.27
N GLU A 49 24.31 -5.02 -0.60
CA GLU A 49 24.57 -3.86 0.25
C GLU A 49 23.31 -3.01 0.48
N ILE A 50 22.54 -2.74 -0.58
CA ILE A 50 21.30 -1.95 -0.48
C ILE A 50 20.26 -2.68 0.36
N VAL A 51 20.12 -3.99 0.15
CA VAL A 51 19.23 -4.85 0.92
C VAL A 51 19.58 -4.86 2.41
N ALA A 52 20.88 -4.93 2.75
CA ALA A 52 21.33 -4.91 4.13
C ALA A 52 20.91 -3.61 4.85
N THR A 53 20.91 -2.48 4.14
CA THR A 53 20.50 -1.17 4.69
C THR A 53 18.98 -1.05 4.89
N VAL A 54 18.16 -1.72 4.07
CA VAL A 54 16.70 -1.73 4.25
C VAL A 54 16.30 -2.46 5.55
N GLY A 55 17.16 -3.34 6.08
CA GLY A 55 17.02 -3.96 7.39
C GLY A 55 15.83 -4.94 7.53
N GLU A 56 15.11 -5.21 6.44
CA GLU A 56 14.07 -6.24 6.44
C GLU A 56 14.65 -7.60 6.09
N SER A 57 14.23 -8.61 6.84
CA SER A 57 14.39 -10.00 6.44
C SER A 57 13.62 -10.21 5.14
N ILE A 58 14.26 -9.95 4.01
CA ILE A 58 13.78 -10.35 2.70
C ILE A 58 13.48 -11.84 2.81
N GLY A 59 12.21 -12.21 2.88
CA GLY A 59 11.83 -13.61 3.04
C GLY A 59 12.42 -14.39 1.87
N ASN A 60 13.38 -15.28 2.12
CA ASN A 60 14.06 -16.22 1.21
C ASN A 60 14.30 -15.81 -0.28
N THR A 61 14.22 -14.52 -0.61
CA THR A 61 14.26 -14.02 -1.99
C THR A 61 15.63 -13.45 -2.26
N GLU A 62 16.22 -13.83 -3.38
CA GLU A 62 17.54 -13.37 -3.78
C GLU A 62 17.57 -11.83 -3.89
N PRO A 63 18.56 -11.13 -3.30
CA PRO A 63 18.68 -9.67 -3.32
C PRO A 63 18.59 -9.06 -4.73
N LYS A 64 19.13 -9.75 -5.74
CA LYS A 64 19.05 -9.35 -7.16
C LYS A 64 17.64 -9.41 -7.73
N LYS A 65 16.81 -10.36 -7.30
CA LYS A 65 15.40 -10.46 -7.71
C LYS A 65 14.56 -9.45 -6.95
N TRP A 66 14.92 -9.15 -5.71
CA TRP A 66 14.23 -8.14 -4.94
C TRP A 66 14.47 -6.72 -5.49
N ILE A 67 15.69 -6.36 -5.91
CA ILE A 67 15.94 -5.07 -6.60
C ILE A 67 15.56 -5.19 -8.08
N ASP A 68 14.26 -5.10 -8.36
CA ASP A 68 13.73 -4.98 -9.72
C ASP A 68 13.92 -3.55 -10.25
N TRP A 69 15.07 -3.31 -10.88
CA TRP A 69 15.38 -2.00 -11.48
C TRP A 69 14.34 -1.53 -12.50
N PRO A 70 14.04 -2.25 -13.60
CA PRO A 70 13.11 -1.75 -14.61
C PRO A 70 11.67 -1.66 -14.10
N GLY A 71 11.18 -2.63 -13.32
CA GLY A 71 9.76 -2.67 -12.94
C GLY A 71 9.40 -1.83 -11.72
N SER A 72 10.29 -1.74 -10.72
CA SER A 72 10.01 -1.00 -9.48
C SER A 72 10.71 0.35 -9.42
N LEU A 73 12.05 0.39 -9.40
CA LEU A 73 12.80 1.61 -9.10
C LEU A 73 12.79 2.62 -10.26
N LYS A 74 13.03 2.17 -11.49
CA LYS A 74 13.06 3.05 -12.67
C LYS A 74 11.69 3.69 -12.91
N LYS A 75 10.62 2.89 -12.87
CA LYS A 75 9.26 3.37 -13.03
C LYS A 75 8.85 4.33 -11.89
N TYR A 76 9.23 4.01 -10.65
CA TYR A 76 9.03 4.90 -9.50
C TYR A 76 9.72 6.25 -9.70
N TRP A 77 10.98 6.22 -10.15
CA TRP A 77 11.77 7.42 -10.44
C TRP A 77 11.17 8.25 -11.56
N GLU A 78 10.92 7.67 -12.73
CA GLU A 78 10.41 8.38 -13.91
C GLU A 78 9.09 9.10 -13.64
N THR A 79 8.24 8.55 -12.76
CA THR A 79 6.97 9.18 -12.41
C THR A 79 7.13 10.39 -11.49
N ARG A 80 8.21 10.44 -10.71
CA ARG A 80 8.43 11.44 -9.65
C ARG A 80 9.65 12.35 -9.91
N GLU A 81 10.39 12.11 -10.98
CA GLU A 81 11.54 12.91 -11.43
C GLU A 81 11.21 14.41 -11.55
N PRO A 82 10.06 14.83 -12.12
CA PRO A 82 9.71 16.26 -12.20
C PRO A 82 9.62 16.92 -10.82
N GLN A 83 9.06 16.24 -9.83
CA GLN A 83 8.91 16.77 -8.47
C GLN A 83 10.23 16.88 -7.75
N VAL A 84 11.13 15.92 -7.95
CA VAL A 84 12.47 15.97 -7.38
C VAL A 84 13.26 17.14 -7.98
N ILE A 85 13.10 17.40 -9.28
CA ILE A 85 13.71 18.56 -9.95
C ILE A 85 13.17 19.86 -9.37
N ASP A 86 11.86 20.00 -9.22
CA ASP A 86 11.24 21.19 -8.65
C ASP A 86 11.63 21.41 -7.18
N PHE A 87 11.72 20.33 -6.41
CA PHE A 87 12.16 20.38 -5.01
C PHE A 87 13.63 20.83 -4.89
N ALA A 88 14.51 20.33 -5.78
CA ALA A 88 15.90 20.77 -5.85
C ALA A 88 16.00 22.25 -6.28
N ARG A 89 15.17 22.68 -7.23
CA ARG A 89 15.10 24.09 -7.69
C ARG A 89 14.65 25.03 -6.56
N LYS A 90 13.60 24.66 -5.82
CA LYS A 90 13.11 25.43 -4.65
C LYS A 90 14.17 25.60 -3.56
N ARG A 91 15.12 24.67 -3.47
CA ARG A 91 16.26 24.74 -2.55
C ARG A 91 17.47 25.51 -3.10
N GLY A 92 17.38 26.06 -4.31
CA GLY A 92 18.47 26.79 -4.96
C GLY A 92 19.64 25.92 -5.41
N LEU A 93 19.43 24.60 -5.56
CA LEU A 93 20.48 23.71 -6.06
C LEU A 93 20.61 23.83 -7.57
N THR A 94 21.84 23.67 -8.09
CA THR A 94 22.13 23.67 -9.54
C THR A 94 22.05 22.27 -10.15
N HIS A 95 22.05 21.24 -9.32
CA HIS A 95 22.04 19.83 -9.72
C HIS A 95 20.99 19.06 -8.92
N TYR A 96 20.34 18.09 -9.57
CA TYR A 96 19.41 17.16 -8.93
C TYR A 96 20.00 15.74 -8.88
N PRO A 97 19.60 14.92 -7.89
CA PRO A 97 20.05 13.54 -7.75
C PRO A 97 19.34 12.66 -8.78
N LYS A 98 20.07 11.84 -9.54
CA LYS A 98 19.51 10.85 -10.47
C LYS A 98 20.04 9.44 -10.17
N PRO A 99 19.18 8.45 -9.87
CA PRO A 99 19.63 7.07 -9.67
C PRO A 99 19.98 6.42 -11.01
N GLU A 100 21.13 5.76 -11.07
CA GLU A 100 21.62 5.05 -12.24
C GLU A 100 22.08 3.62 -11.93
N ARG A 101 22.11 2.79 -12.97
CA ARG A 101 22.55 1.39 -12.91
C ARG A 101 23.66 1.13 -13.92
N LYS A 102 24.77 0.55 -13.46
CA LYS A 102 25.82 0.03 -14.34
C LYS A 102 25.78 -1.49 -14.37
N SER A 103 25.30 -2.04 -15.48
CA SER A 103 25.34 -3.48 -15.75
C SER A 103 26.68 -3.87 -16.36
N THR A 104 27.32 -4.91 -15.83
CA THR A 104 28.54 -5.50 -16.40
C THR A 104 28.19 -6.77 -17.18
N LYS A 105 28.85 -6.99 -18.33
CA LYS A 105 28.78 -8.27 -19.07
C LYS A 105 29.41 -9.35 -18.19
N GLY A 106 28.59 -10.32 -17.76
CA GLY A 106 28.82 -11.21 -16.62
C GLY A 106 30.19 -11.92 -16.60
N GLY A 107 30.64 -12.20 -15.37
CA GLY A 107 31.86 -12.94 -15.04
C GLY A 107 32.08 -12.95 -13.51
N PRO A 108 32.92 -13.84 -12.96
CA PRO A 108 33.24 -13.86 -11.53
C PRO A 108 33.78 -12.49 -11.09
N GLY A 109 33.20 -11.89 -10.05
CA GLY A 109 33.60 -10.58 -9.52
C GLY A 109 33.05 -9.34 -10.24
N ARG A 110 32.23 -9.50 -11.29
CA ARG A 110 31.55 -8.38 -11.98
C ARG A 110 30.09 -8.29 -11.58
N TYR A 111 29.82 -7.48 -10.56
CA TYR A 111 28.47 -7.25 -10.05
C TYR A 111 27.81 -6.06 -10.73
N THR A 112 26.49 -6.14 -10.92
CA THR A 112 25.69 -4.96 -11.25
C THR A 112 25.73 -4.01 -10.06
N THR A 113 26.00 -2.73 -10.34
CA THR A 113 26.10 -1.71 -9.29
C THR A 113 25.11 -0.57 -9.54
N PHE A 114 24.63 0.02 -8.45
CA PHE A 114 23.69 1.12 -8.42
C PHE A 114 24.36 2.34 -7.76
N TYR A 115 24.08 3.54 -8.25
CA TYR A 115 24.66 4.79 -7.73
C TYR A 115 23.73 5.98 -8.00
N ILE A 116 24.02 7.10 -7.34
CA ILE A 116 23.32 8.38 -7.55
C ILE A 116 24.30 9.35 -8.20
N GLN A 117 23.92 9.84 -9.38
CA GLN A 117 24.64 10.86 -10.13
C GLN A 117 24.03 12.24 -9.86
N ALA A 118 24.84 13.30 -9.82
CA ALA A 118 24.32 14.67 -9.83
C ALA A 118 24.24 15.15 -11.28
N VAL A 119 23.03 15.39 -11.76
CA VAL A 119 22.75 15.89 -13.11
C VAL A 119 22.34 17.35 -12.99
N LYS A 120 22.75 18.20 -13.94
CA LYS A 120 22.33 19.61 -13.96
C LYS A 120 20.81 19.71 -14.11
N ILE A 121 20.20 20.60 -13.36
CA ILE A 121 18.77 20.91 -13.50
C ILE A 121 18.55 21.52 -14.89
N PRO A 122 17.58 21.03 -15.68
CA PRO A 122 17.24 21.66 -16.95
C PRO A 122 16.79 23.11 -16.69
N GLU A 123 17.40 24.05 -17.42
CA GLU A 123 16.99 25.45 -17.44
C GLU A 123 15.60 25.51 -18.10
N ILE A 124 14.64 26.13 -17.42
CA ILE A 124 13.33 26.41 -18.02
C ILE A 124 13.56 27.55 -19.00
N THR A 125 13.49 27.28 -20.29
CA THR A 125 13.41 28.34 -21.32
C THR A 125 11.99 28.89 -21.34
N ASP A 126 11.81 30.20 -21.58
CA ASP A 126 10.48 30.85 -21.55
C ASP A 126 9.45 30.24 -22.52
N ASP A 127 9.87 29.42 -23.49
CA ASP A 127 9.00 28.60 -24.34
C ASP A 127 8.35 27.39 -23.62
N ASP A 128 8.93 26.91 -22.51
CA ASP A 128 8.37 25.82 -21.71
C ASP A 128 7.29 26.31 -20.72
N GLN A 129 7.24 27.60 -20.40
CA GLN A 129 6.16 28.19 -19.58
C GLN A 129 4.86 28.39 -20.37
N ALA A 130 4.96 28.66 -21.68
CA ALA A 130 3.79 28.64 -22.56
C ALA A 130 3.18 27.23 -22.69
N ASP A 131 3.99 26.19 -22.49
CA ASP A 131 3.57 24.79 -22.57
C ASP A 131 3.09 24.23 -21.21
N ASP A 132 3.36 24.92 -20.08
CA ASP A 132 2.86 24.55 -18.74
C ASP A 132 1.46 25.15 -18.47
N ASP A 133 1.21 26.38 -18.92
CA ASP A 133 -0.14 26.98 -18.88
C ASP A 133 -1.11 26.37 -19.90
N LEU A 134 -0.62 25.79 -21.00
CA LEU A 134 -1.44 25.06 -21.98
C LEU A 134 -1.58 23.54 -21.70
N LYS A 135 -0.74 22.94 -20.84
CA LYS A 135 -0.90 21.54 -20.39
C LYS A 135 -1.99 21.36 -19.33
N THR A 136 -2.45 22.45 -18.72
CA THR A 136 -3.58 22.44 -17.79
C THR A 136 -4.94 22.33 -18.51
N GLY A 137 -4.97 22.35 -19.85
CA GLY A 137 -6.22 22.42 -20.63
C GLY A 137 -6.64 21.19 -21.44
N ASN A 138 -5.84 20.13 -21.64
CA ASN A 138 -6.26 19.06 -22.57
C ASN A 138 -5.59 17.67 -22.45
N LYS A 139 -5.31 17.18 -21.22
CA LYS A 139 -4.98 15.75 -20.95
C LYS A 139 -6.03 15.04 -20.09
N SER A 140 -7.24 15.59 -19.98
CA SER A 140 -8.30 15.07 -19.10
C SER A 140 -8.99 13.81 -19.62
N THR A 141 -8.70 13.31 -20.82
CA THR A 141 -9.44 12.15 -21.37
C THR A 141 -8.80 10.78 -21.17
N ASP A 142 -7.60 10.63 -20.58
CA ASP A 142 -7.11 9.28 -20.23
C ASP A 142 -6.00 9.24 -19.16
N ALA A 143 -6.14 10.01 -18.06
CA ALA A 143 -5.25 9.89 -16.90
C ALA A 143 -5.49 8.54 -16.19
N GLN A 144 -4.85 7.47 -16.70
CA GLN A 144 -4.99 6.12 -16.19
C GLN A 144 -3.98 5.84 -15.08
N ALA A 145 -4.46 5.51 -13.87
CA ALA A 145 -3.62 5.03 -12.78
C ALA A 145 -3.31 3.53 -12.97
N ILE A 146 -2.03 3.17 -12.99
CA ILE A 146 -1.59 1.77 -13.09
C ILE A 146 -1.19 1.29 -11.69
N TYR A 147 -1.98 0.38 -11.13
CA TYR A 147 -1.76 -0.19 -9.81
C TYR A 147 -0.72 -1.29 -9.84
N GLN A 148 0.25 -1.17 -8.94
CA GLN A 148 1.20 -2.20 -8.62
C GLN A 148 0.72 -2.97 -7.41
N MET A 149 0.84 -4.29 -7.51
CA MET A 149 0.51 -5.21 -6.44
C MET A 149 1.81 -5.59 -5.73
N THR A 150 1.85 -5.39 -4.42
CA THR A 150 2.94 -5.81 -3.55
C THR A 150 3.05 -7.35 -3.52
N GLU A 151 4.27 -7.89 -3.40
CA GLU A 151 4.48 -9.34 -3.38
C GLU A 151 3.89 -9.97 -2.10
N PRO A 152 3.38 -11.23 -2.17
CA PRO A 152 2.81 -11.89 -1.00
C PRO A 152 3.84 -12.00 0.14
N GLY A 153 3.51 -11.43 1.31
CA GLY A 153 4.36 -11.46 2.50
C GLY A 153 5.19 -10.20 2.76
N GLU A 154 5.20 -9.22 1.86
CA GLU A 154 5.78 -7.89 2.14
C GLU A 154 4.89 -7.05 3.09
N VAL A 155 3.59 -7.37 3.17
CA VAL A 155 2.65 -6.79 4.15
C VAL A 155 2.71 -7.61 5.44
N LYS A 156 3.07 -7.00 6.58
CA LYS A 156 3.22 -7.69 7.86
C LYS A 156 1.86 -7.87 8.53
N PRO A 157 1.40 -9.12 8.71
CA PRO A 157 0.18 -9.39 9.47
C PRO A 157 0.37 -9.01 10.95
N SER A 158 -0.74 -8.65 11.61
CA SER A 158 -0.77 -8.46 13.07
C SER A 158 -0.31 -9.72 13.82
N TRP A 159 0.05 -9.61 15.10
CA TRP A 159 0.62 -10.75 15.85
C TRP A 159 -0.29 -12.00 15.88
N MET A 160 -1.61 -11.79 15.89
CA MET A 160 -2.64 -12.83 15.86
C MET A 160 -2.79 -13.40 14.45
N ALA A 161 -2.79 -12.53 13.44
CA ALA A 161 -2.82 -12.92 12.03
C ALA A 161 -1.51 -13.63 11.60
N ARG A 162 -0.37 -13.37 12.26
CA ARG A 162 0.93 -13.96 11.93
C ARG A 162 0.96 -15.48 12.03
N ARG A 163 0.17 -16.07 12.93
CA ARG A 163 0.05 -17.53 13.05
C ARG A 163 -0.74 -18.13 11.87
N LEU A 164 -1.70 -17.37 11.34
CA LEU A 164 -2.57 -17.80 10.25
C LEU A 164 -1.95 -17.54 8.87
N PHE A 165 -1.29 -16.40 8.70
CA PHE A 165 -0.64 -15.94 7.47
C PHE A 165 0.88 -16.17 7.47
N ARG A 166 1.37 -17.32 7.97
CA ARG A 166 2.82 -17.62 8.08
C ARG A 166 3.59 -17.50 6.76
N ARG A 167 2.92 -17.58 5.60
CA ARG A 167 3.48 -17.40 4.25
C ARG A 167 2.83 -16.23 3.47
N GLY A 168 2.13 -15.33 4.15
CA GLY A 168 1.38 -14.23 3.50
C GLY A 168 0.10 -14.67 2.75
N GLN A 169 -0.21 -15.97 2.76
CA GLN A 169 -1.36 -16.57 2.08
C GLN A 169 -1.96 -17.69 2.94
N ILE A 170 -3.28 -17.88 2.82
CA ILE A 170 -4.03 -18.99 3.41
C ILE A 170 -4.75 -19.72 2.28
N GLU A 171 -4.50 -21.01 2.15
CA GLU A 171 -5.20 -21.87 1.21
C GLU A 171 -6.36 -22.57 1.93
N LEU A 172 -7.59 -22.21 1.58
CA LEU A 172 -8.82 -22.78 2.09
C LEU A 172 -9.39 -23.77 1.07
N ARG A 173 -9.30 -25.06 1.40
CA ARG A 173 -10.13 -26.09 0.77
C ARG A 173 -11.62 -25.87 1.03
N GLN A 174 -12.48 -26.37 0.14
CA GLN A 174 -13.95 -26.22 0.24
C GLN A 174 -14.53 -26.59 1.62
N TRP A 175 -14.01 -27.62 2.30
CA TRP A 175 -14.47 -27.99 3.65
C TRP A 175 -14.13 -26.93 4.71
N HIS A 176 -12.99 -26.24 4.60
CA HIS A 176 -12.65 -25.16 5.54
C HIS A 176 -13.61 -23.97 5.41
N VAL A 177 -14.18 -23.73 4.23
CA VAL A 177 -15.22 -22.71 4.05
C VAL A 177 -16.46 -23.06 4.87
N TRP A 178 -16.87 -24.34 4.88
CA TRP A 178 -17.96 -24.82 5.74
C TRP A 178 -17.63 -24.72 7.23
N VAL A 179 -16.37 -24.96 7.62
CA VAL A 179 -15.92 -24.74 9.00
C VAL A 179 -16.03 -23.27 9.40
N VAL A 180 -15.61 -22.34 8.53
CA VAL A 180 -15.75 -20.89 8.78
C VAL A 180 -17.22 -20.50 8.91
N TRP A 181 -18.09 -20.96 8.00
CA TRP A 181 -19.53 -20.71 8.09
C TRP A 181 -20.15 -21.31 9.36
N GLY A 182 -19.76 -22.54 9.72
CA GLY A 182 -20.19 -23.17 10.97
C GLY A 182 -19.77 -22.36 12.19
N TRP A 183 -18.53 -21.86 12.22
CA TRP A 183 -18.03 -21.00 13.28
C TRP A 183 -18.75 -19.64 13.35
N LEU A 184 -19.08 -19.04 12.20
CA LEU A 184 -19.87 -17.80 12.18
C LEU A 184 -21.30 -18.03 12.67
N LEU A 185 -21.92 -19.17 12.29
CA LEU A 185 -23.24 -19.55 12.76
C LEU A 185 -23.26 -19.84 14.26
N THR A 186 -22.23 -20.47 14.82
CA THR A 186 -22.16 -20.70 16.27
C THR A 186 -22.01 -19.40 17.05
N ILE A 187 -21.17 -18.47 16.58
CA ILE A 187 -21.01 -17.14 17.21
C ILE A 187 -22.30 -16.33 17.11
N GLY A 188 -22.91 -16.27 15.92
CA GLY A 188 -24.18 -15.58 15.73
C GLY A 188 -25.31 -16.19 16.56
N GLY A 189 -25.39 -17.52 16.59
CA GLY A 189 -26.36 -18.26 17.40
C GLY A 189 -26.17 -18.01 18.89
N LEU A 190 -24.93 -18.01 19.39
CA LEU A 190 -24.64 -17.69 20.79
C LEU A 190 -25.02 -16.25 21.15
N ALA A 191 -24.76 -15.28 20.27
CA ALA A 191 -25.16 -13.90 20.49
C ALA A 191 -26.69 -13.74 20.59
N VAL A 192 -27.44 -14.44 19.72
CA VAL A 192 -28.91 -14.47 19.77
C VAL A 192 -29.42 -15.16 21.03
N LEU A 193 -28.80 -16.28 21.44
CA LEU A 193 -29.17 -16.98 22.68
C LEU A 193 -28.94 -16.11 23.92
N LEU A 194 -27.84 -15.36 23.97
CA LEU A 194 -27.56 -14.42 25.06
C LEU A 194 -28.57 -13.26 25.09
N ALA A 195 -28.92 -12.72 23.92
CA ALA A 195 -29.97 -11.70 23.82
C ALA A 195 -31.34 -12.26 24.27
N TYR A 196 -31.67 -13.49 23.87
CA TYR A 196 -32.90 -14.16 24.29
C TYR A 196 -32.93 -14.45 25.79
N ALA A 197 -31.82 -14.91 26.38
CA ALA A 197 -31.72 -15.10 27.83
C ALA A 197 -31.86 -13.78 28.59
N SER A 198 -31.29 -12.70 28.07
CA SER A 198 -31.44 -11.35 28.64
C SER A 198 -32.89 -10.87 28.57
N TRP A 199 -33.57 -11.12 27.45
CA TRP A 199 -35.00 -10.85 27.29
C TRP A 199 -35.86 -11.64 28.28
N LEU A 200 -35.59 -12.94 28.44
CA LEU A 200 -36.31 -13.80 29.38
C LEU A 200 -36.13 -13.32 30.83
N SER A 201 -34.92 -12.88 31.18
CA SER A 201 -34.62 -12.33 32.51
C SER A 201 -35.41 -11.05 32.79
N LEU A 202 -35.55 -10.17 31.80
CA LEU A 202 -36.35 -8.93 31.91
C LEU A 202 -37.86 -9.18 31.97
N SER A 203 -38.32 -10.34 31.49
CA SER A 203 -39.74 -10.71 31.49
C SER A 203 -40.25 -11.13 32.88
N VAL A 204 -39.34 -11.33 33.86
CA VAL A 204 -39.70 -11.68 35.24
C VAL A 204 -40.02 -10.40 36.01
N PRO A 205 -41.20 -10.26 36.65
CA PRO A 205 -41.59 -9.04 37.35
C PRO A 205 -40.68 -8.80 38.57
N ARG A 206 -39.87 -7.73 38.50
CA ARG A 206 -38.94 -7.28 39.55
C ARG A 206 -38.92 -5.74 39.58
N PRO A 207 -38.53 -5.11 40.71
CA PRO A 207 -38.34 -3.66 40.75
C PRO A 207 -37.22 -3.24 39.78
N LEU A 208 -37.45 -2.17 39.03
CA LEU A 208 -36.51 -1.66 38.02
C LEU A 208 -35.20 -1.21 38.68
N MET A 209 -34.11 -1.89 38.31
CA MET A 209 -32.76 -1.60 38.79
C MET A 209 -31.86 -1.19 37.61
N THR A 210 -30.71 -0.56 37.88
CA THR A 210 -29.73 -0.19 36.84
C THR A 210 -29.25 -1.39 36.00
N GLN A 211 -29.34 -2.61 36.56
CA GLN A 211 -29.07 -3.87 35.85
C GLN A 211 -30.06 -4.14 34.71
N ASP A 212 -31.33 -3.74 34.84
CA ASP A 212 -32.33 -4.00 33.80
C ASP A 212 -32.07 -3.12 32.58
N LEU A 213 -31.57 -1.90 32.79
CA LEU A 213 -31.15 -1.00 31.71
C LEU A 213 -29.95 -1.57 30.95
N THR A 214 -28.96 -2.15 31.64
CA THR A 214 -27.79 -2.75 30.98
C THR A 214 -28.17 -4.03 30.23
N LEU A 215 -29.10 -4.84 30.76
CA LEU A 215 -29.66 -6.00 30.06
C LEU A 215 -30.46 -5.58 28.82
N LEU A 216 -31.26 -4.51 28.90
CA LEU A 216 -31.99 -4.00 27.75
C LEU A 216 -31.04 -3.55 26.63
N LEU A 217 -29.96 -2.84 26.99
CA LEU A 217 -28.95 -2.41 26.04
C LEU A 217 -28.22 -3.61 25.41
N SER A 218 -27.89 -4.63 26.21
CA SER A 218 -27.11 -5.78 25.75
C SER A 218 -27.85 -6.62 24.69
N ILE A 219 -29.19 -6.69 24.77
CA ILE A 219 -30.05 -7.37 23.78
C ILE A 219 -29.81 -6.86 22.37
N PHE A 220 -29.58 -5.56 22.20
CA PHE A 220 -29.33 -4.97 20.88
C PHE A 220 -27.84 -4.80 20.59
N ALA A 221 -27.05 -4.41 21.60
CA ALA A 221 -25.63 -4.11 21.43
C ALA A 221 -24.83 -5.37 21.08
N ILE A 222 -25.06 -6.50 21.77
CA ILE A 222 -24.26 -7.72 21.54
C ILE A 222 -24.46 -8.27 20.13
N PRO A 223 -25.70 -8.50 19.64
CA PRO A 223 -25.90 -8.98 18.26
C PRO A 223 -25.41 -7.98 17.22
N TYR A 224 -25.59 -6.68 17.45
CA TYR A 224 -25.13 -5.65 16.52
C TYR A 224 -23.61 -5.63 16.39
N VAL A 225 -22.88 -5.69 17.51
CA VAL A 225 -21.40 -5.72 17.53
C VAL A 225 -20.89 -6.98 16.85
N VAL A 226 -21.46 -8.15 17.17
CA VAL A 226 -21.09 -9.42 16.53
C VAL A 226 -21.35 -9.38 15.02
N TRP A 227 -22.48 -8.83 14.60
CA TRP A 227 -22.79 -8.66 13.19
C TRP A 227 -21.80 -7.71 12.50
N ALA A 228 -21.56 -6.53 13.07
CA ALA A 228 -20.77 -5.48 12.45
C ALA A 228 -19.28 -5.80 12.33
N PHE A 229 -18.69 -6.42 13.36
CA PHE A 229 -17.24 -6.65 13.45
C PHE A 229 -16.81 -8.08 13.12
N ILE A 230 -17.69 -9.07 13.32
CA ILE A 230 -17.34 -10.48 13.05
C ILE A 230 -18.02 -10.92 11.77
N ILE A 231 -19.34 -10.96 11.70
CA ILE A 231 -20.03 -11.63 10.58
C ILE A 231 -19.90 -10.84 9.27
N LYS A 232 -20.19 -9.54 9.30
CA LYS A 232 -20.24 -8.69 8.10
C LYS A 232 -18.91 -8.68 7.32
N PRO A 233 -17.71 -8.54 7.93
CA PRO A 233 -16.45 -8.59 7.19
C PRO A 233 -16.24 -9.90 6.43
N TRP A 234 -16.59 -11.05 7.01
CA TRP A 234 -16.47 -12.34 6.32
C TRP A 234 -17.46 -12.47 5.16
N VAL A 235 -18.72 -12.07 5.36
CA VAL A 235 -19.74 -12.08 4.30
C VAL A 235 -19.28 -11.20 3.13
N LEU A 236 -18.82 -9.98 3.40
CA LEU A 236 -18.30 -9.08 2.38
C LEU A 236 -17.05 -9.63 1.69
N LEU A 237 -16.14 -10.28 2.42
CA LEU A 237 -14.97 -10.93 1.83
C LEU A 237 -15.37 -12.03 0.84
N PHE A 238 -16.37 -12.85 1.17
CA PHE A 238 -16.83 -13.92 0.28
C PHE A 238 -17.59 -13.39 -0.94
N ASP A 239 -18.36 -12.32 -0.78
CA ASP A 239 -19.14 -11.71 -1.86
C ASP A 239 -18.27 -10.85 -2.80
N ASP A 240 -17.60 -9.83 -2.24
CA ASP A 240 -16.88 -8.81 -3.00
C ASP A 240 -15.49 -9.34 -3.45
N ARG A 241 -15.00 -10.42 -2.80
CA ARG A 241 -13.70 -11.08 -3.01
C ARG A 241 -12.47 -10.21 -2.80
N ILE A 242 -12.65 -8.90 -2.65
CA ILE A 242 -11.62 -7.98 -2.22
C ILE A 242 -12.21 -6.99 -1.24
N ILE A 243 -11.63 -6.90 -0.06
CA ILE A 243 -12.01 -5.92 0.97
C ILE A 243 -10.76 -5.28 1.54
N LEU A 244 -10.90 -4.10 2.12
CA LEU A 244 -9.83 -3.54 2.95
C LEU A 244 -9.62 -4.45 4.15
N ALA A 245 -8.36 -4.74 4.45
CA ALA A 245 -8.01 -5.43 5.66
C ALA A 245 -8.33 -4.51 6.84
N ASP A 246 -9.13 -5.02 7.77
CA ASP A 246 -9.43 -4.32 9.01
C ASP A 246 -8.15 -4.17 9.85
N GLU A 247 -8.06 -3.09 10.65
CA GLU A 247 -6.88 -2.75 11.47
C GLU A 247 -6.52 -3.86 12.47
N LEU A 248 -7.46 -4.76 12.76
CA LEU A 248 -7.22 -5.95 13.59
C LEU A 248 -6.26 -6.97 12.94
N PHE A 249 -6.19 -7.00 11.61
CA PHE A 249 -5.40 -7.99 10.87
C PHE A 249 -4.12 -7.43 10.23
N THR A 250 -4.04 -6.12 10.03
CA THR A 250 -2.82 -5.42 9.62
C THR A 250 -2.10 -4.84 10.82
N ASN A 251 -0.79 -4.64 10.73
CA ASN A 251 -0.10 -3.85 11.74
C ASN A 251 -0.62 -2.40 11.67
N ILE A 252 -0.84 -1.75 12.81
CA ILE A 252 -1.30 -0.34 12.93
C ILE A 252 -0.41 0.62 12.10
N ARG A 253 0.85 0.24 11.86
CA ARG A 253 1.81 1.03 11.06
C ARG A 253 1.71 0.84 9.55
N GLU A 254 0.99 -0.17 9.06
CA GLU A 254 0.89 -0.45 7.62
C GLU A 254 -0.38 0.14 7.03
N LYS A 255 -0.21 1.13 6.13
CA LYS A 255 -1.34 1.79 5.47
C LYS A 255 -1.99 0.84 4.44
N SER A 256 -3.32 0.80 4.47
CA SER A 256 -4.24 0.29 3.44
C SER A 256 -3.83 -1.04 2.79
N ALA A 257 -3.79 -2.14 3.55
CA ALA A 257 -3.74 -3.47 2.96
C ALA A 257 -5.15 -3.96 2.58
N GLN A 258 -5.20 -4.90 1.64
CA GLN A 258 -6.42 -5.54 1.18
C GLN A 258 -6.34 -7.05 1.43
N PHE A 259 -7.48 -7.63 1.81
CA PHE A 259 -7.69 -9.06 1.68
C PHE A 259 -8.24 -9.35 0.29
N GLU A 260 -7.59 -10.27 -0.41
CA GLU A 260 -8.05 -10.73 -1.71
C GLU A 260 -8.28 -12.23 -1.66
N LEU A 261 -9.46 -12.65 -2.13
CA LEU A 261 -9.90 -14.02 -2.25
C LEU A 261 -9.79 -14.46 -3.72
N LEU A 262 -8.80 -15.30 -4.00
CA LEU A 262 -8.62 -15.92 -5.30
C LEU A 262 -9.17 -17.34 -5.29
N ARG A 263 -9.58 -17.80 -6.47
CA ARG A 263 -9.93 -19.19 -6.70
C ARG A 263 -8.85 -19.82 -7.57
N ASP A 264 -8.16 -20.80 -7.02
CA ASP A 264 -7.17 -21.61 -7.72
C ASP A 264 -7.72 -23.05 -7.81
N GLY A 265 -8.44 -23.33 -8.90
CA GLY A 265 -9.22 -24.55 -9.06
C GLY A 265 -10.26 -24.75 -7.94
N ASP A 266 -10.02 -25.77 -7.10
CA ASP A 266 -10.84 -26.13 -5.94
C ASP A 266 -10.39 -25.46 -4.63
N LEU A 267 -9.25 -24.78 -4.63
CA LEU A 267 -8.73 -24.05 -3.49
C LEU A 267 -9.17 -22.59 -3.56
N ARG A 268 -9.50 -22.03 -2.39
CA ARG A 268 -9.72 -20.59 -2.21
C ARG A 268 -8.52 -20.02 -1.48
N VAL A 269 -7.79 -19.11 -2.10
CA VAL A 269 -6.60 -18.51 -1.52
C VAL A 269 -6.94 -17.12 -1.00
N ILE A 270 -6.85 -16.92 0.32
CA ILE A 270 -6.89 -15.59 0.94
C ILE A 270 -5.47 -15.07 1.02
N ARG A 271 -5.20 -13.96 0.33
CA ARG A 271 -3.90 -13.27 0.39
C ARG A 271 -4.06 -11.88 0.98
N LEU A 272 -3.05 -11.48 1.75
CA LEU A 272 -2.92 -10.11 2.25
C LEU A 272 -1.96 -9.36 1.32
N VAL A 273 -2.49 -8.37 0.62
CA VAL A 273 -1.78 -7.66 -0.46
C VAL A 273 -2.01 -6.17 -0.34
N ARG A 274 -1.12 -5.37 -0.93
CA ARG A 274 -1.31 -3.94 -1.05
C ARG A 274 -1.31 -3.59 -2.54
N TYR A 275 -2.31 -2.81 -2.95
CA TYR A 275 -2.33 -2.15 -4.25
C TYR A 275 -1.96 -0.68 -4.07
N SER A 276 -0.96 -0.23 -4.79
CA SER A 276 -0.52 1.17 -4.83
C SER A 276 -0.25 1.61 -6.25
N ALA A 277 -0.59 2.85 -6.59
CA ALA A 277 -0.26 3.45 -7.88
C ALA A 277 0.40 4.81 -7.67
N ALA A 278 1.17 5.28 -8.65
CA ALA A 278 1.59 6.67 -8.67
C ALA A 278 0.48 7.53 -9.31
N CYS A 279 0.17 8.67 -8.71
CA CYS A 279 -0.84 9.57 -9.22
C CYS A 279 -0.39 10.19 -10.55
N PRO A 280 -1.15 10.07 -11.65
CA PRO A 280 -0.76 10.68 -12.92
C PRO A 280 -0.80 12.23 -12.89
N ILE A 281 -1.49 12.83 -11.90
CA ILE A 281 -1.62 14.29 -11.77
C ILE A 281 -0.48 14.87 -10.93
N CYS A 282 -0.28 14.36 -9.71
CA CYS A 282 0.69 14.92 -8.76
C CYS A 282 1.79 13.95 -8.34
N GLY A 283 1.90 12.76 -8.94
CA GLY A 283 2.89 11.71 -8.63
C GLY A 283 2.89 11.13 -7.22
N ALA A 284 2.12 11.69 -6.28
CA ALA A 284 1.95 11.11 -4.94
C ALA A 284 1.33 9.70 -5.00
N THR A 285 1.54 8.92 -3.94
CA THR A 285 1.06 7.53 -3.87
C THR A 285 -0.47 7.48 -3.76
N ILE A 286 -1.10 6.66 -4.58
CA ILE A 286 -2.53 6.31 -4.53
C ILE A 286 -2.68 5.01 -3.74
N TYR A 287 -3.53 5.02 -2.73
CA TYR A 287 -3.91 3.84 -1.96
C TYR A 287 -5.38 3.47 -2.25
N LEU A 288 -5.73 2.19 -2.14
CA LEU A 288 -7.13 1.79 -2.19
C LEU A 288 -7.84 2.11 -0.87
N GLU A 289 -9.00 2.72 -0.98
CA GLU A 289 -9.90 3.06 0.12
C GLU A 289 -11.36 2.70 -0.22
N LYS A 290 -12.24 2.81 0.79
CA LYS A 290 -13.68 2.65 0.57
C LYS A 290 -14.19 3.79 -0.30
N GLY A 291 -14.90 3.45 -1.37
CA GLY A 291 -15.51 4.43 -2.26
C GLY A 291 -16.75 5.12 -1.69
N GLU A 292 -17.23 4.73 -0.50
CA GLU A 292 -18.39 5.34 0.14
C GLU A 292 -18.13 6.84 0.47
N PRO A 293 -19.15 7.71 0.31
CA PRO A 293 -20.53 7.41 -0.08
C PRO A 293 -20.78 7.22 -1.59
N ASP A 294 -19.94 7.79 -2.46
CA ASP A 294 -20.22 7.93 -3.90
C ASP A 294 -20.18 6.59 -4.67
N TYR A 295 -19.30 5.69 -4.26
CA TYR A 295 -19.08 4.38 -4.89
C TYR A 295 -19.27 3.24 -3.87
N ARG A 296 -20.53 3.03 -3.48
CA ARG A 296 -20.91 2.01 -2.48
C ARG A 296 -20.43 0.61 -2.85
N ARG A 297 -19.88 -0.11 -1.85
CA ARG A 297 -19.28 -1.47 -1.99
C ARG A 297 -18.13 -1.58 -3.02
N ARG A 298 -17.60 -0.47 -3.52
CA ARG A 298 -16.42 -0.48 -4.39
C ARG A 298 -15.21 0.08 -3.66
N LEU A 299 -14.04 -0.47 -4.01
CA LEU A 299 -12.76 0.14 -3.65
C LEU A 299 -12.37 1.13 -4.74
N VAL A 300 -11.87 2.29 -4.33
CA VAL A 300 -11.38 3.34 -5.21
C VAL A 300 -9.96 3.69 -4.80
N GLY A 301 -9.12 4.08 -5.76
CA GLY A 301 -7.83 4.66 -5.43
C GLY A 301 -7.97 6.11 -5.05
N ARG A 302 -7.47 6.49 -3.88
CA ARG A 302 -7.35 7.90 -3.48
C ARG A 302 -5.89 8.27 -3.37
N CYS A 303 -5.55 9.40 -3.98
CA CYS A 303 -4.24 10.01 -3.83
C CYS A 303 -3.99 10.44 -2.39
N TYR A 304 -2.79 10.22 -1.87
CA TYR A 304 -2.40 10.62 -0.52
C TYR A 304 -2.42 12.15 -0.32
N GLU A 305 -2.03 12.91 -1.34
CA GLU A 305 -1.90 14.36 -1.25
C GLU A 305 -3.23 15.08 -1.51
N SER A 306 -4.07 14.55 -2.40
CA SER A 306 -5.38 15.13 -2.74
C SER A 306 -6.46 14.05 -2.79
N PRO A 307 -6.86 13.49 -1.63
CA PRO A 307 -7.72 12.31 -1.55
C PRO A 307 -9.16 12.56 -2.01
N ARG A 308 -9.59 13.82 -2.07
CA ARG A 308 -10.94 14.22 -2.51
C ARG A 308 -11.03 14.55 -3.99
N GLU A 309 -9.94 14.98 -4.61
CA GLU A 309 -9.91 15.43 -6.01
C GLU A 309 -9.33 14.36 -6.93
N HIS A 310 -8.24 13.71 -6.50
CA HIS A 310 -7.54 12.70 -7.29
C HIS A 310 -8.05 11.30 -6.90
N VAL A 311 -9.26 10.98 -7.37
CA VAL A 311 -9.94 9.70 -7.12
C VAL A 311 -9.98 8.89 -8.40
N TYR A 312 -9.54 7.63 -8.34
CA TYR A 312 -9.43 6.73 -9.48
C TYR A 312 -10.24 5.45 -9.24
N SER A 313 -10.81 4.91 -10.31
CA SER A 313 -11.44 3.59 -10.27
C SER A 313 -10.38 2.51 -10.08
N PHE A 314 -10.81 1.33 -9.63
CA PHE A 314 -9.90 0.22 -9.46
C PHE A 314 -10.51 -1.05 -10.05
N ASP A 315 -9.83 -1.64 -11.03
CA ASP A 315 -10.09 -2.99 -11.47
C ASP A 315 -8.95 -3.91 -11.05
N ARG A 316 -9.28 -4.94 -10.26
CA ARG A 316 -8.31 -5.92 -9.76
C ARG A 316 -7.66 -6.77 -10.85
N ILE A 317 -8.37 -7.00 -11.97
CA ILE A 317 -7.89 -7.89 -13.03
C ILE A 317 -6.91 -7.15 -13.92
N THR A 318 -7.32 -5.99 -14.44
CA THR A 318 -6.45 -5.16 -15.29
C THR A 318 -5.41 -4.38 -14.49
N ARG A 319 -5.65 -4.16 -13.19
CA ARG A 319 -4.86 -3.29 -12.31
C ARG A 319 -4.74 -1.87 -12.84
N CYS A 320 -5.78 -1.42 -13.53
CA CYS A 320 -5.86 -0.06 -14.04
C CYS A 320 -7.07 0.68 -13.44
N GLY A 321 -6.95 1.99 -13.38
CA GLY A 321 -7.96 2.89 -12.89
C GLY A 321 -8.10 4.12 -13.77
N LYS A 322 -9.34 4.56 -13.97
CA LYS A 322 -9.65 5.83 -14.64
C LYS A 322 -9.99 6.87 -13.59
N LEU A 323 -9.69 8.13 -13.87
CA LEU A 323 -10.11 9.24 -13.02
C LEU A 323 -11.66 9.23 -12.89
N LEU A 324 -12.15 9.33 -11.66
CA LEU A 324 -13.57 9.24 -11.31
C LEU A 324 -14.20 10.61 -11.03
N ILE A 325 -13.38 11.64 -10.82
CA ILE A 325 -13.81 13.01 -10.60
C ILE A 325 -13.30 13.81 -11.79
N ASP A 326 -14.20 14.08 -12.72
CA ASP A 326 -13.93 14.99 -13.83
C ASP A 326 -14.05 16.42 -13.29
N ARG A 327 -13.09 17.28 -13.64
CA ARG A 327 -13.08 18.71 -13.25
C ARG A 327 -13.94 19.54 -14.19
#